data_AF-U2IWN0-F1
#
_entry.id   AF-U2IWN0-F1
#
_cell.length_a   1.000
_cell.length_b   1.000
_cell.length_c   1.000
_cell.angle_alpha   90.00
_cell.angle_beta   90.00
_cell.angle_gamma   90.00
#
_symmetry.space_group_name_H-M   'P 1'
#
loop_
_entity.id
_entity.type
_entity.pdbx_description
1 polymer ?
#
loop_
_entity_poly.entity_id
_entity_poly.type
_entity_poly.pdbx_seq_one_letter_code
_entity_poly.pdbx_strand_id
1 'polypeptide(L)'
;MKISKLLLTFLVVIFPFSCGKTILPSDDEHRKETEKHSPTQSPDDHSQIYTVEEFINGNFGNNEVWVHGYIVGACKRSIKQAEWEPPFTYDAAILLADSPEETDPENVISIQMVNKQMKEEIALGNNPQNYGKHIAFFGLKQKYLGIPGMKKHVQASDWLEE
;
A
#
# COMPACT_ATOMS: atom_id res chain seq x y z
N MET A 1 0.93 47.11 -19.48
CA MET A 1 -0.33 47.34 -18.74
C MET A 1 -0.40 46.27 -17.65
N LYS A 2 0.18 46.44 -16.45
CA LYS A 2 -0.27 47.18 -15.24
C LYS A 2 -1.72 46.89 -14.78
N ILE A 3 -1.77 46.43 -13.50
CA ILE A 3 -2.81 46.60 -12.46
C ILE A 3 -3.95 45.55 -12.49
N SER A 4 -4.41 44.93 -11.39
CA SER A 4 -4.47 45.33 -9.97
C SER A 4 -4.45 44.15 -8.98
N LYS A 5 -3.87 44.41 -7.80
CA LYS A 5 -4.04 43.68 -6.54
C LYS A 5 -5.47 43.87 -5.99
N LEU A 6 -6.04 42.87 -5.31
CA LEU A 6 -7.13 43.08 -4.35
C LEU A 6 -6.87 42.22 -3.10
N LEU A 7 -6.44 42.90 -2.04
CA LEU A 7 -6.36 42.43 -0.66
C LEU A 7 -7.75 42.55 -0.04
N LEU A 8 -8.20 41.51 0.67
CA LEU A 8 -9.34 41.62 1.59
C LEU A 8 -8.96 41.00 2.94
N THR A 9 -8.53 41.87 3.85
CA THR A 9 -8.34 41.60 5.27
C THR A 9 -9.69 41.62 5.97
N PHE A 10 -10.04 40.56 6.72
CA PHE A 10 -11.17 40.59 7.64
C PHE A 10 -10.71 40.47 9.10
N LEU A 11 -11.39 41.28 9.89
CA LEU A 11 -11.09 41.77 11.22
C LEU A 11 -11.38 40.72 12.31
N VAL A 12 -10.53 40.76 13.32
CA VAL A 12 -10.56 40.15 14.67
C VAL A 12 -11.96 40.01 15.29
N VAL A 13 -12.23 38.84 15.87
CA VAL A 13 -13.19 38.66 16.98
C VAL A 13 -12.50 37.95 18.14
N ILE A 14 -12.25 38.69 19.22
CA ILE A 14 -11.82 38.20 20.53
C ILE A 14 -13.06 38.17 21.41
N PHE A 15 -13.37 37.05 22.07
CA PHE A 15 -14.01 37.08 23.38
C PHE A 15 -13.48 35.95 24.30
N PRO A 16 -13.31 36.23 25.61
CA PRO A 16 -12.52 35.42 26.52
C PRO A 16 -13.37 34.65 27.54
N PHE A 17 -12.99 33.41 27.84
CA PHE A 17 -13.40 32.63 29.01
C PHE A 17 -12.26 31.63 29.26
N SER A 18 -11.78 31.31 30.45
CA SER A 18 -12.19 31.57 31.83
C SER A 18 -10.99 31.18 32.72
N CYS A 19 -10.91 31.76 33.92
CA CYS A 19 -9.82 31.60 34.87
C CYS A 19 -9.51 30.15 35.29
N GLY A 20 -8.23 29.85 35.44
CA GLY A 20 -7.69 28.78 36.29
C GLY A 20 -6.44 29.30 37.01
N LYS A 21 -6.40 29.15 38.33
CA LYS A 21 -5.50 29.81 39.29
C LYS A 21 -4.03 29.39 39.22
N THR A 22 -3.21 30.31 39.72
CA THR A 22 -1.77 30.32 40.00
C THR A 22 -1.30 29.43 41.18
N ILE A 23 0.04 29.22 41.24
CA ILE A 23 0.98 28.94 42.37
C ILE A 23 1.54 27.49 42.35
N LEU A 24 2.77 27.19 41.85
CA LEU A 24 4.17 27.40 42.35
C LEU A 24 4.70 26.24 43.26
N PRO A 25 6.03 26.00 43.37
CA PRO A 25 6.74 24.80 42.87
C PRO A 25 7.39 23.94 43.98
N SER A 26 7.91 22.75 43.66
CA SER A 26 9.03 22.09 44.37
C SER A 26 9.64 20.98 43.51
N ASP A 27 10.88 21.22 43.09
CA ASP A 27 12.01 20.33 42.78
C ASP A 27 11.79 18.80 42.73
N ASP A 28 12.08 18.18 41.57
CA ASP A 28 13.20 17.23 41.44
C ASP A 28 13.38 16.72 39.99
N GLU A 29 14.60 16.31 39.69
CA GLU A 29 15.23 16.00 38.39
C GLU A 29 14.42 15.21 37.34
N HIS A 30 14.51 15.60 36.05
CA HIS A 30 15.34 14.94 35.02
C HIS A 30 14.96 15.43 33.59
N ARG A 31 15.95 16.02 32.91
CA ARG A 31 16.22 16.10 31.46
C ARG A 31 15.12 15.91 30.39
N LYS A 32 15.19 16.89 29.47
CA LYS A 32 15.14 16.84 27.98
C LYS A 32 13.81 17.10 27.26
N GLU A 33 13.75 18.35 26.77
CA GLU A 33 13.29 18.80 25.44
C GLU A 33 12.07 18.12 24.80
N THR A 34 10.94 18.80 24.98
CA THR A 34 9.74 18.67 24.16
C THR A 34 9.88 19.54 22.90
N GLU A 35 10.17 18.93 21.75
CA GLU A 35 9.77 19.47 20.44
C GLU A 35 8.63 18.64 19.85
N LYS A 36 7.42 19.16 20.07
CA LYS A 36 6.31 19.27 19.11
C LYS A 36 6.38 18.41 17.84
N HIS A 37 5.49 17.42 17.72
CA HIS A 37 4.52 17.42 16.62
C HIS A 37 3.26 16.60 16.95
N SER A 38 2.16 17.13 16.41
CA SER A 38 0.77 16.84 16.71
C SER A 38 0.33 15.38 16.52
N PRO A 39 -0.73 14.98 17.24
CA PRO A 39 -1.36 13.68 17.09
C PRO A 39 -2.15 13.68 15.78
N THR A 40 -1.64 13.03 14.74
CA THR A 40 -2.50 12.61 13.63
C THR A 40 -2.92 11.18 13.91
N GLN A 41 -4.19 11.07 14.23
CA GLN A 41 -4.95 9.90 14.61
C GLN A 41 -4.63 8.70 13.70
N SER A 42 -4.11 7.65 14.33
CA SER A 42 -4.18 6.28 13.85
C SER A 42 -5.64 5.87 13.63
N PRO A 43 -6.04 5.38 12.45
CA PRO A 43 -7.26 4.62 12.32
C PRO A 43 -6.96 3.19 12.77
N ASP A 44 -7.29 2.87 14.02
CA ASP A 44 -7.42 1.48 14.45
C ASP A 44 -8.85 1.05 14.13
N ASP A 45 -9.01 0.11 13.18
CA ASP A 45 -10.02 -0.96 13.25
C ASP A 45 -9.73 -2.02 12.18
N HIS A 46 -8.83 -2.95 12.49
CA HIS A 46 -8.57 -4.22 11.77
C HIS A 46 -8.53 -4.17 10.23
N SER A 47 -7.42 -3.70 9.63
CA SER A 47 -7.17 -3.93 8.20
C SER A 47 -6.90 -5.41 7.95
N GLN A 48 -7.95 -6.19 7.70
CA GLN A 48 -7.81 -7.59 7.31
C GLN A 48 -6.99 -7.67 6.02
N ILE A 49 -5.89 -8.42 6.08
CA ILE A 49 -5.08 -8.79 4.93
C ILE A 49 -5.51 -10.21 4.55
N TYR A 50 -6.03 -10.38 3.35
CA TYR A 50 -6.56 -11.65 2.86
C TYR A 50 -5.44 -12.51 2.27
N THR A 51 -5.53 -13.83 2.43
CA THR A 51 -4.69 -14.76 1.67
C THR A 51 -5.05 -14.73 0.18
N VAL A 52 -4.23 -15.34 -0.67
CA VAL A 52 -4.54 -15.47 -2.09
C VAL A 52 -5.81 -16.29 -2.31
N GLU A 53 -5.98 -17.41 -1.60
CA GLU A 53 -7.19 -18.23 -1.65
C GLU A 53 -8.44 -17.43 -1.22
N GLU A 54 -8.38 -16.72 -0.11
CA GLU A 54 -9.47 -15.87 0.37
C GLU A 54 -9.79 -14.77 -0.64
N PHE A 55 -8.77 -14.18 -1.26
CA PHE A 55 -8.96 -13.17 -2.29
C PHE A 55 -9.60 -13.77 -3.54
N ILE A 56 -9.23 -14.98 -3.97
CA ILE A 56 -9.82 -15.66 -5.14
C ILE A 56 -11.30 -15.94 -4.90
N ASN A 57 -11.66 -16.46 -3.73
CA ASN A 57 -13.02 -16.88 -3.39
C ASN A 57 -13.91 -15.73 -2.88
N GLY A 58 -13.30 -14.67 -2.35
CA GLY A 58 -14.00 -13.55 -1.73
C GLY A 58 -14.74 -12.64 -2.73
N ASN A 59 -15.82 -12.01 -2.26
CA ASN A 59 -16.52 -10.96 -3.00
C ASN A 59 -16.41 -9.65 -2.25
N PHE A 60 -15.63 -8.72 -2.79
CA PHE A 60 -15.33 -7.43 -2.17
C PHE A 60 -16.11 -6.27 -2.80
N GLY A 61 -16.96 -6.54 -3.80
CA GLY A 61 -17.67 -5.50 -4.56
C GLY A 61 -16.70 -4.46 -5.14
N ASN A 62 -16.86 -3.20 -4.75
CA ASN A 62 -16.01 -2.08 -5.15
C ASN A 62 -15.06 -1.61 -4.02
N ASN A 63 -14.88 -2.42 -2.98
CA ASN A 63 -13.99 -2.10 -1.88
C ASN A 63 -12.55 -2.49 -2.25
N GLU A 64 -11.61 -1.64 -1.86
CA GLU A 64 -10.18 -1.97 -1.92
C GLU A 64 -9.84 -2.85 -0.72
N VAL A 65 -9.00 -3.87 -0.94
CA VAL A 65 -8.60 -4.84 0.07
C VAL A 65 -7.11 -5.10 0.00
N TRP A 66 -6.53 -5.52 1.11
CA TRP A 66 -5.16 -6.01 1.18
C TRP A 66 -5.14 -7.50 0.86
N VAL A 67 -4.24 -7.94 -0.02
CA VAL A 67 -3.95 -9.35 -0.26
C VAL A 67 -2.46 -9.58 -0.12
N HIS A 68 -2.05 -10.67 0.53
CA HIS A 68 -0.66 -11.04 0.66
C HIS A 68 -0.37 -12.41 0.07
N GLY A 69 0.85 -12.60 -0.42
CA GLY A 69 1.29 -13.86 -1.01
C GLY A 69 2.75 -13.79 -1.46
N TYR A 70 3.31 -14.95 -1.77
CA TYR A 70 4.65 -15.10 -2.30
C TYR A 70 4.69 -14.76 -3.80
N ILE A 71 5.74 -14.09 -4.24
CA ILE A 71 5.95 -13.82 -5.66
C ILE A 71 6.42 -15.10 -6.36
N VAL A 72 5.54 -15.76 -7.10
CA VAL A 72 5.79 -17.07 -7.73
C VAL A 72 5.97 -17.02 -9.25
N GLY A 73 5.95 -15.82 -9.84
CA GLY A 73 6.22 -15.72 -11.27
C GLY A 73 5.97 -14.34 -11.86
N ALA A 74 6.32 -14.22 -13.13
CA ALA A 74 6.08 -13.03 -13.95
C ALA A 74 5.15 -13.38 -15.10
N CYS A 75 4.31 -12.45 -15.54
CA CYS A 75 3.38 -12.75 -16.62
C CYS A 75 3.09 -11.54 -17.50
N LYS A 76 2.77 -11.80 -18.76
CA LYS A 76 2.38 -10.79 -19.74
C LYS A 76 1.26 -11.32 -20.63
N ARG A 77 0.33 -10.42 -21.04
CA ARG A 77 -0.83 -10.67 -21.94
C ARG A 77 -1.86 -11.69 -21.44
N SER A 78 -1.47 -12.89 -21.02
CA SER A 78 -2.34 -13.96 -20.54
C SER A 78 -1.58 -14.91 -19.61
N ILE A 79 -2.27 -15.50 -18.62
CA ILE A 79 -1.71 -16.50 -17.68
C ILE A 79 -1.05 -17.71 -18.38
N LYS A 80 -1.45 -18.02 -19.61
CA LYS A 80 -0.81 -19.06 -20.45
C LYS A 80 0.64 -18.74 -20.84
N GLN A 81 1.08 -17.50 -20.62
CA GLN A 81 2.44 -17.03 -20.90
C GLN A 81 3.21 -16.73 -19.60
N ALA A 82 2.79 -17.28 -18.47
CA ALA A 82 3.51 -17.12 -17.22
C ALA A 82 4.93 -17.70 -17.32
N GLU A 83 5.88 -16.97 -16.77
CA GLU A 83 7.21 -17.42 -16.41
C GLU A 83 7.18 -17.78 -14.93
N TRP A 84 7.20 -19.08 -14.63
CA TRP A 84 7.16 -19.62 -13.26
C TRP A 84 8.56 -19.77 -12.66
N GLU A 85 9.58 -19.86 -13.50
CA GLU A 85 10.97 -20.02 -13.08
C GLU A 85 11.87 -19.02 -13.81
N PRO A 86 13.05 -18.67 -13.24
CA PRO A 86 14.04 -17.84 -13.92
C PRO A 86 14.50 -18.47 -15.26
N PRO A 87 14.93 -17.66 -16.24
CA PRO A 87 15.05 -16.21 -16.20
C PRO A 87 13.72 -15.49 -16.45
N PHE A 88 13.38 -14.53 -15.59
CA PHE A 88 12.20 -13.68 -15.78
C PHE A 88 12.53 -12.54 -16.74
N THR A 89 11.63 -12.29 -17.69
CA THR A 89 11.77 -11.22 -18.70
C THR A 89 10.64 -10.20 -18.64
N TYR A 90 9.57 -10.48 -17.90
CA TYR A 90 8.39 -9.61 -17.85
C TYR A 90 8.42 -8.62 -16.69
N ASP A 91 8.00 -7.39 -17.00
CA ASP A 91 7.87 -6.25 -16.09
C ASP A 91 6.41 -5.81 -15.90
N ALA A 92 5.45 -6.49 -16.54
CA ALA A 92 4.07 -6.02 -16.64
C ALA A 92 3.21 -6.46 -15.45
N ALA A 93 3.46 -7.66 -14.95
CA ALA A 93 2.71 -8.26 -13.85
C ALA A 93 3.57 -9.28 -13.11
N ILE A 94 3.28 -9.42 -11.82
CA ILE A 94 3.73 -10.55 -11.01
C ILE A 94 2.54 -11.45 -10.69
N LEU A 95 2.83 -12.70 -10.33
CA LEU A 95 1.88 -13.67 -9.81
C LEU A 95 2.11 -13.85 -8.32
N LEU A 96 1.04 -13.84 -7.53
CA LEU A 96 1.07 -14.13 -6.09
C LEU A 96 0.33 -15.43 -5.78
N ALA A 97 0.88 -16.20 -4.84
CA ALA A 97 0.29 -17.42 -4.31
C ALA A 97 0.48 -17.52 -2.79
N ASP A 98 -0.27 -18.40 -2.14
CA ASP A 98 -0.10 -18.67 -0.70
C ASP A 98 1.14 -19.53 -0.40
N SER A 99 1.65 -20.27 -1.39
CA SER A 99 2.89 -21.06 -1.30
C SER A 99 3.96 -20.51 -2.25
N PRO A 100 5.24 -20.43 -1.84
CA PRO A 100 6.32 -19.95 -2.71
C PRO A 100 6.66 -20.89 -3.87
N GLU A 101 6.19 -22.13 -3.85
CA GLU A 101 6.42 -23.14 -4.90
C GLU A 101 5.20 -23.35 -5.83
N GLU A 102 4.15 -22.53 -5.69
CA GLU A 102 2.93 -22.68 -6.47
C GLU A 102 3.13 -22.33 -7.96
N THR A 103 2.61 -23.19 -8.84
CA THR A 103 2.67 -23.03 -10.30
C THR A 103 1.33 -23.27 -10.99
N ASP A 104 0.28 -23.61 -10.24
CA ASP A 104 -1.07 -23.80 -10.76
C ASP A 104 -1.74 -22.44 -11.01
N PRO A 105 -2.12 -22.13 -12.28
CA PRO A 105 -2.87 -20.93 -12.63
C PRO A 105 -4.17 -20.69 -11.83
N GLU A 106 -4.78 -21.73 -11.25
CA GLU A 106 -6.02 -21.62 -10.46
C GLU A 106 -5.77 -21.13 -9.03
N ASN A 107 -4.55 -21.29 -8.50
CA ASN A 107 -4.17 -20.94 -7.13
C ASN A 107 -3.39 -19.62 -7.03
N VAL A 108 -3.34 -18.85 -8.12
CA VAL A 108 -2.59 -17.59 -8.17
C VAL A 108 -3.48 -16.41 -8.53
N ILE A 109 -3.04 -15.22 -8.13
CA ILE A 109 -3.60 -13.95 -8.58
C ILE A 109 -2.56 -13.15 -9.34
N SER A 110 -3.04 -12.27 -10.23
CA SER A 110 -2.15 -11.38 -10.99
C SER A 110 -2.17 -9.95 -10.47
N ILE A 111 -1.00 -9.38 -10.22
CA ILE A 111 -0.86 -7.97 -9.81
C ILE A 111 -0.22 -7.19 -10.94
N GLN A 112 -0.92 -6.19 -11.48
CA GLN A 112 -0.35 -5.30 -12.49
C GLN A 112 0.69 -4.36 -11.87
N MET A 113 1.84 -4.23 -12.52
CA MET A 113 2.80 -3.16 -12.24
C MET A 113 2.30 -1.86 -12.87
N VAL A 114 1.52 -1.07 -12.12
CA VAL A 114 0.74 0.07 -12.66
C VAL A 114 1.57 1.33 -12.90
N ASN A 115 2.71 1.47 -12.22
CA ASN A 115 3.58 2.64 -12.31
C ASN A 115 5.05 2.22 -12.52
N LYS A 116 5.89 3.20 -12.82
CA LYS A 116 7.32 2.99 -13.11
C LYS A 116 8.07 2.42 -11.89
N GLN A 117 7.76 2.90 -10.69
CA GLN A 117 8.42 2.49 -9.46
C GLN A 117 8.22 0.99 -9.20
N MET A 118 6.98 0.48 -9.28
CA MET A 118 6.70 -0.95 -9.11
C MET A 118 7.46 -1.80 -10.14
N LYS A 119 7.58 -1.33 -11.39
CA LYS A 119 8.36 -2.02 -12.41
C LYS A 119 9.84 -2.08 -12.06
N GLU A 120 10.39 -0.99 -11.51
CA GLU A 120 11.80 -0.87 -11.18
C GLU A 120 12.18 -1.54 -9.85
N GLU A 121 11.25 -1.68 -8.91
CA GLU A 121 11.53 -2.17 -7.54
C GLU A 121 10.98 -3.58 -7.27
N ILE A 122 9.85 -3.95 -7.89
CA ILE A 122 9.12 -5.20 -7.57
C ILE A 122 9.23 -6.21 -8.70
N ALA A 123 9.00 -5.79 -9.96
CA ALA A 123 8.82 -6.71 -11.07
C ALA A 123 10.05 -7.61 -11.31
N LEU A 124 9.83 -8.90 -11.52
CA LEU A 124 10.89 -9.90 -11.59
C LEU A 124 11.84 -9.73 -12.79
N GLY A 125 11.36 -9.17 -13.91
CA GLY A 125 12.22 -8.89 -15.07
C GLY A 125 13.36 -7.89 -14.77
N ASN A 126 13.15 -7.00 -13.79
CA ASN A 126 14.18 -6.07 -13.32
C ASN A 126 14.79 -6.52 -11.97
N ASN A 127 14.04 -7.25 -11.16
CA ASN A 127 14.39 -7.68 -9.81
C ASN A 127 14.18 -9.18 -9.61
N PRO A 128 14.97 -10.05 -10.26
CA PRO A 128 14.80 -11.50 -10.14
C PRO A 128 14.96 -11.99 -8.70
N GLN A 129 15.70 -11.27 -7.85
CA GLN A 129 15.87 -11.56 -6.42
C GLN A 129 14.59 -11.43 -5.58
N ASN A 130 13.51 -10.89 -6.15
CA ASN A 130 12.22 -10.81 -5.46
C ASN A 130 11.38 -12.08 -5.63
N TYR A 131 11.79 -13.01 -6.49
CA TYR A 131 11.15 -14.32 -6.60
C TYR A 131 11.19 -15.04 -5.26
N GLY A 132 10.04 -15.58 -4.84
CA GLY A 132 9.85 -16.24 -3.55
C GLY A 132 9.73 -15.30 -2.34
N LYS A 133 9.77 -13.97 -2.51
CA LYS A 133 9.55 -13.04 -1.38
C LYS A 133 8.07 -12.87 -1.06
N HIS A 134 7.77 -12.62 0.21
CA HIS A 134 6.41 -12.33 0.71
C HIS A 134 6.09 -10.84 0.63
N ILE A 135 4.95 -10.49 0.03
CA ILE A 135 4.53 -9.10 -0.17
C ILE A 135 3.01 -9.00 -0.10
N ALA A 136 2.52 -7.85 0.36
CA ALA A 136 1.12 -7.49 0.35
C ALA A 136 0.83 -6.36 -0.66
N PHE A 137 -0.36 -6.37 -1.26
CA PHE A 137 -0.85 -5.30 -2.14
C PHE A 137 -2.25 -4.85 -1.73
N PHE A 138 -2.47 -3.53 -1.83
CA PHE A 138 -3.77 -2.91 -1.61
C PHE A 138 -4.39 -2.46 -2.93
N GLY A 139 -5.62 -2.87 -3.19
CA GLY A 139 -6.31 -2.47 -4.41
C GLY A 139 -7.66 -3.15 -4.65
N LEU A 140 -8.22 -2.90 -5.84
CA LEU A 140 -9.50 -3.49 -6.27
C LEU A 140 -9.33 -4.87 -6.90
N LYS A 141 -10.11 -5.84 -6.43
CA LYS A 141 -10.24 -7.15 -7.08
C LYS A 141 -10.90 -7.01 -8.45
N GLN A 142 -10.20 -7.45 -9.49
CA GLN A 142 -10.64 -7.43 -10.88
C GLN A 142 -10.04 -8.60 -11.66
N LYS A 143 -10.53 -8.84 -12.88
CA LYS A 143 -9.91 -9.81 -13.79
C LYS A 143 -8.71 -9.20 -14.51
N TYR A 144 -7.56 -9.86 -14.43
CA TYR A 144 -6.35 -9.49 -15.16
C TYR A 144 -5.63 -10.73 -15.69
N LEU A 145 -5.08 -10.65 -16.90
CA LEU A 145 -4.41 -11.77 -17.59
C LEU A 145 -5.24 -13.06 -17.76
N GLY A 146 -6.54 -13.02 -17.48
CA GLY A 146 -7.44 -14.18 -17.56
C GLY A 146 -7.84 -14.77 -16.19
N ILE A 147 -7.20 -14.33 -15.11
CA ILE A 147 -7.40 -14.82 -13.73
C ILE A 147 -7.82 -13.67 -12.79
N PRO A 148 -8.25 -13.95 -11.54
CA PRO A 148 -8.42 -12.93 -10.51
C PRO A 148 -7.12 -12.17 -10.23
N GLY A 149 -7.23 -10.92 -9.79
CA GLY A 149 -6.07 -10.08 -9.56
C GLY A 149 -6.41 -8.60 -9.34
N MET A 150 -5.43 -7.73 -9.58
CA MET A 150 -5.58 -6.28 -9.50
C MET A 150 -5.05 -5.62 -10.78
N LYS A 151 -5.85 -4.71 -11.36
CA LYS A 151 -5.54 -4.01 -12.61
C LYS A 151 -5.86 -2.53 -12.46
N LYS A 152 -4.92 -1.64 -12.83
CA LYS A 152 -4.99 -0.17 -12.73
C LYS A 152 -5.15 0.41 -11.32
N HIS A 153 -5.89 -0.25 -10.43
CA HIS A 153 -6.24 0.22 -9.09
C HIS A 153 -5.41 -0.53 -8.02
N VAL A 154 -4.08 -0.47 -8.17
CA VAL A 154 -3.12 -0.93 -7.16
C VAL A 154 -2.57 0.32 -6.50
N GLN A 155 -2.88 0.53 -5.23
CA GLN A 155 -2.64 1.80 -4.52
C GLN A 155 -1.38 1.75 -3.67
N ALA A 156 -1.11 0.60 -3.04
CA ALA A 156 0.01 0.41 -2.13
C ALA A 156 0.52 -1.03 -2.18
N SER A 157 1.75 -1.20 -1.71
CA SER A 157 2.37 -2.50 -1.47
C SER A 157 3.24 -2.41 -0.23
N ASP A 158 3.36 -3.52 0.51
CA ASP A 158 4.23 -3.61 1.68
C ASP A 158 4.94 -4.96 1.70
N TRP A 159 6.25 -4.97 1.91
CA TRP A 159 7.01 -6.21 2.01
C TRP A 159 6.77 -6.82 3.38
N LEU A 160 6.42 -8.10 3.41
CA LEU A 160 6.25 -8.82 4.67
C LEU A 160 7.58 -9.50 4.98
N GLU A 161 8.25 -9.02 6.03
CA GLU A 161 9.47 -9.66 6.53
C GLU A 161 9.11 -11.05 7.11
N GLU A 162 9.92 -12.06 6.80
CA GLU A 162 9.88 -13.38 7.48
C GLU A 162 10.64 -13.34 8.81
#